data_AF-A0A256YWX3-F1
#
_entry.id   AF-A0A256YWX3-F1
#
_cell.length_a   1.000
_cell.length_b   1.000
_cell.length_c   1.000
_cell.angle_alpha   90.00
_cell.angle_beta   90.00
_cell.angle_gamma   90.00
#
_symmetry.space_group_name_H-M   'P 1'
#
loop_
_entity.id
_entity.type
_entity.pdbx_description
1 polymer ?
#
loop_
_entity_poly.entity_id
_entity_poly.type
_entity_poly.pdbx_seq_one_letter_code
_entity_poly.pdbx_strand_id
1 'polypeptide(L)'
;MEQSGAVAKTKANYLRVRRRIEYHCICMVYILSVLSERGSDYVSISDLKKIIPCPESCVEQALDKLLALGIVKKVNNGFTLSNYGVELIERLRKILGL
;
A
#
# COMPACT_ATOMS: atom_id res chain seq x y z
N MET A 1 38.12 -14.53 13.67
CA MET A 1 36.69 -14.90 13.86
C MET A 1 35.74 -13.68 13.91
N GLU A 2 36.15 -12.50 13.44
CA GLU A 2 35.32 -11.27 13.55
C GLU A 2 34.48 -10.92 12.31
N GLN A 3 34.81 -11.48 11.14
CA GLN A 3 34.08 -11.18 9.89
C GLN A 3 32.66 -11.80 9.84
N SER A 4 32.42 -12.94 10.51
CA SER A 4 31.10 -13.60 10.50
C SER A 4 30.01 -12.82 11.24
N GLY A 5 30.37 -12.05 12.27
CA GLY A 5 29.41 -11.27 13.06
C GLY A 5 28.86 -10.05 12.31
N ALA A 6 29.70 -9.38 11.50
CA ALA A 6 29.29 -8.23 10.70
C ALA A 6 28.35 -8.66 9.55
N VAL A 7 28.67 -9.76 8.86
CA VAL A 7 27.83 -10.29 7.77
C VAL A 7 26.46 -10.76 8.29
N ALA A 8 26.41 -11.39 9.45
CA ALA A 8 25.15 -11.81 10.09
C ALA A 8 24.27 -10.61 10.47
N LYS A 9 24.85 -9.54 11.03
CA LYS A 9 24.12 -8.29 11.35
C LYS A 9 23.59 -7.60 10.09
N THR A 10 24.37 -7.53 9.02
CA THR A 10 23.93 -6.96 7.73
C THR A 10 22.80 -7.77 7.11
N LYS A 11 22.89 -9.11 7.12
CA LYS A 11 21.82 -10.00 6.62
C LYS A 11 20.53 -9.86 7.42
N ALA A 12 20.62 -9.80 8.75
CA ALA A 12 19.45 -9.59 9.61
C ALA A 12 18.78 -8.23 9.37
N ASN A 13 19.58 -7.18 9.15
CA ASN A 13 19.04 -5.85 8.84
C ASN A 13 18.36 -5.81 7.46
N TYR A 14 18.99 -6.41 6.45
CA TYR A 14 18.40 -6.55 5.12
C TYR A 14 17.05 -7.27 5.16
N LEU A 15 16.96 -8.40 5.88
CA LEU A 15 15.71 -9.15 6.01
C LEU A 15 14.61 -8.36 6.70
N ARG A 16 14.95 -7.54 7.71
CA ARG A 16 13.99 -6.65 8.39
C ARG A 16 13.46 -5.57 7.44
N VAL A 17 14.36 -4.91 6.71
CA VAL A 17 13.99 -3.88 5.72
C VAL A 17 13.13 -4.48 4.62
N ARG A 18 13.53 -5.62 4.06
CA ARG A 18 12.77 -6.34 3.03
C ARG A 18 11.36 -6.68 3.51
N ARG A 19 11.23 -7.27 4.71
CA ARG A 19 9.93 -7.62 5.27
C ARG A 19 9.05 -6.37 5.46
N ARG A 20 9.62 -5.26 5.93
CA ARG A 20 8.89 -3.98 6.05
C ARG A 20 8.42 -3.48 4.68
N ILE A 21 9.27 -3.54 3.65
CA ILE A 21 8.89 -3.15 2.28
C ILE A 21 7.75 -4.04 1.77
N GLU A 22 7.87 -5.37 1.92
CA GLU A 22 6.84 -6.33 1.51
C GLU A 22 5.49 -6.02 2.17
N TYR A 23 5.47 -5.77 3.48
CA TYR A 23 4.23 -5.39 4.18
C TYR A 23 3.63 -4.09 3.65
N HIS A 24 4.43 -3.03 3.48
CA HIS A 24 3.93 -1.75 2.96
C HIS A 24 3.38 -1.90 1.53
N CYS A 25 4.07 -2.67 0.68
CA CYS A 25 3.61 -2.96 -0.67
C CYS A 25 2.29 -3.74 -0.68
N ILE A 26 2.17 -4.77 0.17
CA ILE A 26 0.94 -5.56 0.30
C ILE A 26 -0.22 -4.65 0.73
N CYS A 27 -0.04 -3.82 1.76
CA CYS A 27 -1.11 -2.94 2.22
C CYS A 27 -1.52 -1.92 1.15
N MET A 28 -0.57 -1.36 0.39
CA MET A 28 -0.90 -0.48 -0.74
C MET A 28 -1.74 -1.20 -1.79
N VAL A 29 -1.37 -2.43 -2.17
CA VAL A 29 -2.12 -3.21 -3.16
C VAL A 29 -3.54 -3.47 -2.66
N TYR A 30 -3.73 -3.87 -1.40
CA TYR A 30 -5.06 -4.06 -0.85
C TYR A 30 -5.90 -2.76 -0.82
N ILE A 31 -5.30 -1.62 -0.45
CA ILE A 31 -6.01 -0.32 -0.52
C ILE A 31 -6.49 -0.08 -1.96
N LEU A 32 -5.60 -0.22 -2.94
CA LEU A 32 -5.93 0.03 -4.35
C LEU A 32 -7.00 -0.92 -4.87
N SER A 33 -6.96 -2.20 -4.49
CA SER A 33 -8.00 -3.18 -4.85
C SER A 33 -9.36 -2.78 -4.27
N VAL A 34 -9.42 -2.49 -2.97
CA VAL A 34 -10.68 -2.09 -2.31
C VAL A 34 -11.25 -0.83 -2.93
N LEU A 35 -10.42 0.19 -3.16
CA LEU A 35 -10.88 1.44 -3.77
C LEU A 35 -11.28 1.24 -5.24
N SER A 36 -10.61 0.36 -5.97
CA SER A 36 -10.95 0.05 -7.36
C SER A 36 -12.29 -0.67 -7.49
N GLU A 37 -12.61 -1.59 -6.58
CA GLU A 37 -13.89 -2.31 -6.56
C GLU A 37 -15.07 -1.40 -6.21
N ARG A 38 -14.82 -0.34 -5.45
CA ARG A 38 -15.82 0.67 -5.05
C ARG A 38 -16.05 1.74 -6.10
N GLY A 39 -15.23 1.81 -7.15
CA GLY A 39 -15.39 2.76 -8.24
C GLY A 39 -15.29 4.22 -7.79
N SER A 40 -16.34 5.01 -8.04
CA SER A 40 -16.41 6.43 -7.67
C SER A 40 -16.76 6.68 -6.21
N ASP A 41 -17.17 5.66 -5.46
CA ASP A 41 -17.53 5.80 -4.05
C ASP A 41 -16.26 6.02 -3.20
N TYR A 42 -16.43 6.71 -2.07
CA TYR A 42 -15.35 6.88 -1.10
C TYR A 42 -15.48 5.88 0.05
N VAL A 43 -14.34 5.43 0.58
CA VAL A 43 -14.26 4.50 1.71
C VAL A 43 -13.69 5.24 2.91
N SER A 44 -14.33 5.12 4.08
CA SER A 44 -13.81 5.75 5.30
C SER A 44 -12.51 5.09 5.76
N ILE A 45 -11.66 5.83 6.48
CA ILE A 45 -10.44 5.24 7.05
C ILE A 45 -10.75 4.11 8.03
N SER A 46 -11.85 4.21 8.78
CA SER A 46 -12.30 3.15 9.69
C SER A 46 -12.66 1.88 8.95
N ASP A 47 -13.27 1.98 7.76
CA ASP A 47 -13.62 0.81 6.97
C ASP A 47 -12.38 0.21 6.31
N LEU A 48 -11.47 1.04 5.79
CA LEU A 48 -10.18 0.57 5.25
C LEU A 48 -9.40 -0.23 6.29
N LYS A 49 -9.31 0.26 7.53
CA LYS A 49 -8.63 -0.43 8.65
C LYS A 49 -9.28 -1.77 9.02
N LYS A 50 -10.59 -1.93 8.81
CA LYS A 50 -11.32 -3.18 9.09
C LYS A 50 -11.21 -4.20 7.96
N ILE A 51 -11.25 -3.73 6.71
CA ILE A 51 -11.29 -4.58 5.52
C ILE A 51 -9.88 -5.10 5.18
N ILE A 52 -8.86 -4.25 5.32
CA ILE A 52 -7.51 -4.56 4.87
C ILE A 52 -6.83 -5.46 5.90
N PRO A 53 -6.27 -6.61 5.50
CA PRO A 53 -5.57 -7.53 6.40
C PRO A 53 -4.16 -7.03 6.76
N CYS A 54 -4.08 -5.80 7.25
CA CYS A 54 -2.85 -5.13 7.66
C CYS A 54 -3.01 -4.50 9.04
N PRO A 55 -1.92 -4.32 9.81
CA PRO A 55 -1.96 -3.48 11.00
C PRO A 55 -2.45 -2.07 10.67
N GLU A 56 -3.29 -1.48 11.52
CA GLU A 56 -3.90 -0.16 11.25
C GLU A 56 -2.87 0.93 10.92
N SER A 57 -1.74 0.95 11.66
CA SER A 57 -0.66 1.90 11.43
C SER A 57 0.01 1.73 10.07
N CYS A 58 -0.02 0.52 9.49
CA CYS A 58 0.49 0.28 8.15
C CYS A 58 -0.52 0.75 7.09
N VAL A 59 -1.82 0.60 7.35
CA VAL A 59 -2.88 1.16 6.49
C VAL A 59 -2.75 2.68 6.40
N GLU A 60 -2.58 3.36 7.54
CA GLU A 60 -2.37 4.81 7.59
C GLU A 60 -1.13 5.24 6.79
N GLN A 61 0.03 4.62 7.06
CA GLN A 61 1.27 4.95 6.35
C GLN A 61 1.20 4.66 4.85
N ALA A 62 0.53 3.59 4.44
CA ALA A 62 0.33 3.26 3.04
C ALA A 62 -0.58 4.30 2.38
N LEU A 63 -1.65 4.71 3.05
CA LEU A 63 -2.59 5.71 2.57
C LEU A 63 -1.94 7.09 2.42
N ASP A 64 -1.14 7.51 3.40
CA ASP A 64 -0.37 8.77 3.34
C ASP A 64 0.57 8.81 2.14
N LYS A 65 1.23 7.68 1.84
CA LYS A 65 2.08 7.56 0.65
C LYS A 65 1.28 7.60 -0.65
N LEU A 66 0.15 6.90 -0.71
CA LEU A 66 -0.72 6.91 -1.89
C LEU A 66 -1.34 8.29 -2.16
N LEU A 67 -1.64 9.06 -1.10
CA LEU A 67 -2.02 10.46 -1.18
C LEU A 67 -0.88 11.33 -1.72
N ALA A 68 0.33 11.18 -1.16
CA ALA A 68 1.49 11.94 -1.60
C ALA A 68 1.86 11.67 -3.07
N LEU A 69 1.62 10.45 -3.55
CA LEU A 69 1.80 10.06 -4.95
C LEU A 69 0.63 10.51 -5.86
N GLY A 70 -0.43 11.10 -5.30
CA GLY A 70 -1.61 11.53 -6.04
C GLY A 70 -2.44 10.38 -6.62
N ILE A 71 -2.23 9.14 -6.17
CA ILE A 71 -2.98 7.95 -6.63
C ILE A 71 -4.36 7.91 -5.97
N VAL A 72 -4.42 8.27 -4.69
CA VAL A 72 -5.65 8.35 -3.90
C VAL A 72 -5.91 9.82 -3.58
N LYS A 73 -7.18 10.20 -3.46
CA LYS A 73 -7.61 11.53 -2.99
C LYS A 73 -8.56 11.40 -1.81
N LYS A 74 -8.54 12.40 -0.93
CA LYS A 74 -9.48 12.51 0.19
C LYS A 74 -10.75 13.21 -0.29
N VAL A 75 -11.91 12.63 -0.01
CA VAL A 75 -13.23 13.20 -0.31
C VAL A 75 -14.08 13.06 0.94
N ASN A 76 -14.56 14.19 1.47
CA ASN A 76 -15.24 14.24 2.78
C ASN A 76 -14.40 13.56 3.87
N ASN A 77 -14.98 12.56 4.54
CA ASN A 77 -14.37 11.76 5.59
C ASN A 77 -13.79 10.42 5.08
N GLY A 78 -13.61 10.26 3.76
CA GLY A 78 -13.10 9.04 3.16
C GLY A 78 -12.10 9.27 2.04
N PHE A 79 -11.79 8.17 1.35
CA PHE A 79 -10.75 8.07 0.34
C PHE A 79 -11.30 7.39 -0.89
N THR A 80 -10.90 7.86 -2.06
CA THR A 80 -11.23 7.26 -3.35
C THR A 80 -10.04 7.41 -4.30
N LEU A 81 -10.05 6.71 -5.43
CA LEU A 81 -9.02 6.85 -6.44
C LEU A 81 -9.08 8.24 -7.08
N SER A 82 -7.90 8.81 -7.39
CA SER A 82 -7.83 9.95 -8.30
C SER A 82 -8.02 9.46 -9.74
N ASN A 83 -8.25 10.39 -10.68
CA ASN A 83 -8.31 10.04 -12.10
C ASN A 83 -7.00 9.38 -12.57
N TYR A 84 -5.86 9.88 -12.07
CA TYR A 84 -4.55 9.28 -12.29
C TYR A 84 -4.45 7.86 -11.70
N GLY A 85 -4.97 7.64 -10.49
CA GLY A 85 -4.98 6.32 -9.85
C GLY A 85 -5.82 5.30 -10.62
N VAL A 86 -6.99 5.71 -11.13
CA VAL A 86 -7.83 4.86 -11.99
C VAL A 86 -7.09 4.47 -13.26
N GLU A 87 -6.49 5.44 -13.96
CA GLU A 87 -5.75 5.18 -15.18
C GLU A 87 -4.53 4.26 -14.95
N LEU A 88 -3.82 4.46 -13.83
CA LEU A 88 -2.70 3.62 -13.44
C LEU A 88 -3.11 2.16 -13.24
N ILE A 89 -4.23 1.92 -12.52
CA ILE A 89 -4.75 0.58 -12.27
C ILE A 89 -5.18 -0.08 -13.59
N GLU A 90 -5.86 0.64 -14.47
CA GLU A 90 -6.26 0.12 -15.78
C GLU A 90 -5.06 -0.24 -16.66
N ARG A 91 -3.99 0.56 -16.64
CA ARG A 91 -2.74 0.21 -17.32
C ARG A 91 -2.10 -1.04 -16.74
N LEU A 92 -2.09 -1.19 -15.41
CA LEU A 92 -1.56 -2.37 -14.74
C LEU A 92 -2.36 -3.64 -15.07
N ARG A 93 -3.69 -3.56 -15.09
CA ARG A 93 -4.56 -4.68 -15.50
C ARG A 93 -4.23 -5.18 -16.91
N LYS A 94 -4.11 -4.25 -17.87
CA LYS A 94 -3.72 -4.57 -19.25
C LYS A 94 -2.36 -5.26 -19.35
N ILE A 95 -1.37 -4.82 -18.56
CA ILE A 95 -0.05 -5.45 -18.53
C ILE A 95 -0.12 -6.88 -17.99
N LEU A 96 -1.01 -7.12 -17.01
CA LEU A 96 -1.18 -8.42 -16.36
C LEU A 96 -2.15 -9.35 -17.10
N GLY A 97 -2.83 -8.88 -18.14
CA GLY A 97 -3.85 -9.66 -18.87
C GLY A 97 -5.13 -9.90 -18.08
N LEU A 98 -5.47 -8.97 -17.17
CA LEU A 98 -6.70 -8.96 -16.37
C LEU A 98 -7.78 -8.07 -16.97
#